data_AF-A0A1S3IGT0-F1
#
_entry.id   AF-A0A1S3IGT0-F1
#
_cell.length_a   1.000
_cell.length_b   1.000
_cell.length_c   1.000
_cell.angle_alpha   90.00
_cell.angle_beta   90.00
_cell.angle_gamma   90.00
#
_symmetry.space_group_name_H-M   'P 1'
#
loop_
_entity.id
_entity.type
_entity.pdbx_description
1 polymer ?
#
loop_
_entity_poly.entity_id
_entity_poly.type
_entity_poly.pdbx_seq_one_letter_code
_entity_poly.pdbx_strand_id
1 'polypeptide(L)'
;MGYKPGAGIGKKGDGRANPIPIEVKADRSGLGRSSEMKRKQAESQALQALMLQKRMRQEKEIQGNFRTRMSSKVADRHIESDLHKSQKVCEQLDSEKGLEKPAEQFFWPVASLPKKKTYDLEEGEGYSFEVQDQDGEEQEEDEEDELEPTAKLEILTLYLRNTHMYCVWCGTAFEDSDDMRINCPGPSSEAHKDFI
;
A
#
# COMPACT_ATOMS: atom_id res chain seq x y z
N MET A 1 -77.42 -15.84 -48.21
CA MET A 1 -76.15 -16.61 -48.38
C MET A 1 -75.32 -15.84 -49.39
N GLY A 2 -74.03 -15.56 -49.24
CA GLY A 2 -72.97 -16.08 -48.39
C GLY A 2 -71.68 -15.90 -49.21
N TYR A 3 -70.64 -15.29 -48.62
CA TYR A 3 -69.34 -14.96 -49.23
C TYR A 3 -69.34 -13.90 -50.37
N LYS A 4 -68.55 -12.82 -50.19
CA LYS A 4 -68.17 -11.87 -51.24
C LYS A 4 -66.69 -12.13 -51.62
N PRO A 5 -66.35 -12.34 -52.89
CA PRO A 5 -64.97 -12.59 -53.31
C PRO A 5 -64.05 -11.46 -52.84
N GLY A 6 -62.97 -11.80 -52.14
CA GLY A 6 -62.00 -10.82 -51.61
C GLY A 6 -62.35 -10.19 -50.26
N ALA A 7 -63.50 -10.53 -49.65
CA ALA A 7 -63.82 -10.13 -48.28
C ALA A 7 -63.31 -11.15 -47.27
N GLY A 8 -62.86 -10.68 -46.10
CA GLY A 8 -62.41 -11.52 -45.00
C GLY A 8 -63.47 -12.49 -44.50
N ILE A 9 -63.09 -13.75 -44.26
CA ILE A 9 -64.00 -14.78 -43.71
C ILE A 9 -64.35 -14.43 -42.25
N GLY A 10 -65.64 -14.31 -41.93
CA GLY A 10 -66.15 -14.11 -40.56
C GLY A 10 -67.37 -13.20 -40.52
N LYS A 11 -68.21 -13.30 -39.46
CA LYS A 11 -69.44 -12.49 -39.29
C LYS A 11 -69.20 -10.97 -39.35
N LYS A 12 -68.00 -10.52 -38.98
CA LYS A 12 -67.56 -9.11 -39.01
C LYS A 12 -66.58 -8.77 -40.16
N GLY A 13 -66.21 -9.75 -41.00
CA GLY A 13 -65.23 -9.54 -42.07
C GLY A 13 -63.76 -9.48 -41.63
N ASP A 14 -63.44 -9.85 -40.38
CA ASP A 14 -62.09 -9.79 -39.79
C ASP A 14 -61.10 -10.86 -40.28
N GLY A 15 -61.55 -11.83 -41.09
CA GLY A 15 -60.65 -12.85 -41.64
C GLY A 15 -59.66 -12.26 -42.64
N ARG A 16 -58.46 -12.83 -42.74
CA ARG A 16 -57.52 -12.47 -43.81
C ARG A 16 -58.12 -12.78 -45.18
N ALA A 17 -58.29 -11.75 -46.01
CA ALA A 17 -58.76 -11.88 -47.39
C ALA A 17 -57.67 -12.41 -48.34
N ASN A 18 -56.40 -12.14 -48.01
CA ASN A 18 -55.26 -12.60 -48.78
C ASN A 18 -54.68 -13.88 -48.17
N PRO A 19 -54.30 -14.87 -48.99
CA PRO A 19 -53.62 -16.07 -48.50
C PRO A 19 -52.33 -15.68 -47.78
N ILE A 20 -51.96 -16.45 -46.75
CA ILE A 20 -50.70 -16.23 -46.04
C ILE A 20 -49.56 -16.39 -47.05
N PRO A 21 -48.73 -15.36 -47.27
CA PRO A 21 -47.61 -15.47 -48.20
C PRO A 21 -46.66 -16.56 -47.71
N ILE A 22 -46.33 -17.49 -48.60
CA ILE A 22 -45.44 -18.60 -48.30
C ILE A 22 -44.00 -18.10 -48.54
N GLU A 23 -43.26 -17.87 -47.46
CA GLU A 23 -41.82 -17.62 -47.55
C GLU A 23 -41.09 -18.95 -47.71
N VAL A 24 -40.77 -19.30 -48.96
CA VAL A 24 -39.97 -20.50 -49.25
C VAL A 24 -38.52 -20.21 -48.89
N LYS A 25 -38.08 -20.72 -47.74
CA LYS A 25 -36.68 -20.59 -47.31
C LYS A 25 -35.78 -21.43 -48.23
N ALA A 26 -34.80 -20.81 -48.87
CA ALA A 26 -33.86 -21.48 -49.78
C ALA A 26 -32.83 -22.38 -49.05
N ASP A 27 -32.69 -22.19 -47.73
CA ASP A 27 -31.74 -22.94 -46.92
C ASP A 27 -32.32 -24.27 -46.45
N ARG A 28 -31.48 -25.30 -46.40
CA ARG A 28 -31.81 -26.61 -45.80
C ARG A 28 -31.79 -26.60 -44.26
N SER A 29 -31.83 -25.42 -43.65
CA SER A 29 -31.77 -25.25 -42.20
C SER A 29 -33.16 -25.37 -41.58
N GLY A 30 -33.27 -26.15 -40.49
CA GLY A 30 -34.55 -26.34 -39.79
C GLY A 30 -35.18 -25.02 -39.32
N LEU A 31 -36.51 -24.96 -39.33
CA LEU A 31 -37.28 -23.85 -38.78
C LEU A 31 -36.89 -23.64 -37.30
N GLY A 32 -36.54 -22.42 -36.91
CA GLY A 32 -36.07 -22.09 -35.55
C GLY A 32 -34.56 -22.26 -35.28
N ARG A 33 -33.81 -22.94 -36.16
CA ARG A 33 -32.35 -23.12 -35.97
C ARG A 33 -31.58 -21.80 -36.06
N SER A 34 -32.03 -20.87 -36.90
CA SER A 34 -31.42 -19.55 -37.05
C SER A 34 -31.63 -18.65 -35.83
N SER A 35 -32.79 -18.72 -35.17
CA SER A 35 -33.05 -17.97 -33.93
C SER A 35 -32.27 -18.54 -32.75
N GLU A 36 -32.23 -19.87 -32.63
CA GLU A 36 -31.44 -20.56 -31.59
C GLU A 36 -29.93 -20.30 -31.73
N MET A 37 -29.40 -20.33 -32.96
CA MET A 37 -28.00 -19.99 -33.23
C MET A 37 -27.68 -18.55 -32.86
N LYS A 38 -28.57 -17.59 -33.19
CA LYS A 38 -28.40 -16.18 -32.80
C LYS A 38 -28.44 -16.01 -31.28
N ARG A 39 -29.36 -16.68 -30.58
CA ARG A 39 -29.44 -16.63 -29.11
C ARG A 39 -28.16 -17.16 -28.47
N LYS A 40 -27.69 -18.34 -28.92
CA LYS A 40 -26.45 -18.96 -28.44
C LYS A 40 -25.21 -18.10 -28.72
N GLN A 41 -25.15 -17.45 -29.89
CA GLN A 41 -24.08 -16.51 -30.22
C GLN A 41 -24.09 -15.27 -29.31
N ALA A 42 -25.27 -14.69 -29.05
CA ALA A 42 -25.40 -13.55 -28.15
C ALA A 42 -25.02 -13.91 -26.70
N GLU A 43 -25.46 -15.06 -26.20
CA GLU A 43 -25.07 -15.58 -24.88
C GLU A 43 -23.55 -15.80 -24.79
N SER A 44 -22.95 -16.41 -25.82
CA SER A 44 -21.50 -16.61 -25.89
C SER A 44 -20.72 -15.30 -25.91
N GLN A 45 -21.20 -14.30 -26.66
CA GLN A 45 -20.57 -12.98 -26.73
C GLN A 45 -20.68 -12.23 -25.40
N ALA A 46 -21.83 -12.30 -24.73
CA ALA A 46 -22.03 -11.70 -23.41
C ALA A 46 -21.10 -12.34 -22.36
N LEU A 47 -20.98 -13.68 -22.37
CA LEU A 47 -20.05 -14.40 -21.50
C LEU A 47 -18.59 -13.99 -21.78
N GLN A 48 -18.20 -13.88 -23.05
CA GLN A 48 -16.85 -13.46 -23.43
C GLN A 48 -16.56 -12.02 -22.99
N ALA A 49 -17.50 -11.10 -23.14
CA ALA A 49 -17.38 -9.73 -22.68
C ALA A 49 -17.23 -9.65 -21.15
N LEU A 50 -18.00 -10.44 -20.40
CA LEU A 50 -17.90 -10.53 -18.94
C LEU A 50 -16.53 -11.07 -18.49
N MET A 51 -16.03 -12.13 -19.15
CA MET A 51 -14.70 -12.67 -18.87
C MET A 51 -13.59 -11.66 -19.13
N LEU A 52 -13.66 -10.91 -20.25
CA LEU A 52 -12.73 -9.83 -20.56
C LEU A 52 -12.77 -8.73 -19.50
N GLN A 53 -13.96 -8.28 -19.10
CA GLN A 53 -14.11 -7.27 -18.05
C GLN A 53 -13.53 -7.76 -16.71
N LYS A 54 -13.74 -9.03 -16.36
CA LYS A 54 -13.18 -9.63 -15.15
C LYS A 54 -11.65 -9.67 -15.19
N ARG A 55 -11.04 -10.07 -16.31
CA ARG A 55 -9.58 -10.04 -16.49
C ARG A 55 -9.05 -8.61 -16.37
N MET A 56 -9.66 -7.65 -17.06
CA MET A 56 -9.27 -6.24 -16.99
C MET A 56 -9.33 -5.69 -15.55
N ARG A 57 -10.35 -6.07 -14.77
CA ARG A 57 -10.46 -5.69 -13.36
C ARG A 57 -9.34 -6.31 -12.53
N GLN A 58 -9.07 -7.60 -12.70
CA GLN A 58 -8.00 -8.30 -12.00
C GLN A 58 -6.61 -7.72 -12.32
N GLU A 59 -6.33 -7.42 -13.59
CA GLU A 59 -5.07 -6.78 -13.98
C GLU A 59 -4.89 -5.40 -13.35
N LYS A 60 -5.96 -4.57 -13.34
CA LYS A 60 -5.93 -3.27 -12.65
C LYS A 60 -5.69 -3.41 -11.15
N GLU A 61 -6.32 -4.40 -10.52
CA GLU A 61 -6.14 -4.67 -9.09
C GLU A 61 -4.70 -5.12 -8.78
N ILE A 62 -4.16 -6.05 -9.59
CA ILE A 62 -2.76 -6.50 -9.48
C ILE A 62 -1.80 -5.32 -9.65
N GLN A 63 -2.02 -4.48 -10.67
CA GLN A 63 -1.18 -3.31 -10.93
C GLN A 63 -1.27 -2.29 -9.79
N GLY A 64 -2.47 -2.03 -9.26
CA GLY A 64 -2.67 -1.15 -8.11
C GLY A 64 -1.94 -1.67 -6.87
N ASN A 65 -2.13 -2.96 -6.54
CA ASN A 65 -1.48 -3.62 -5.41
C ASN A 65 0.05 -3.59 -5.51
N PHE A 66 0.61 -3.78 -6.72
CA PHE A 66 2.05 -3.68 -6.94
C PHE A 66 2.58 -2.27 -6.68
N ARG A 67 1.91 -1.24 -7.20
CA ARG A 67 2.30 0.17 -7.00
C ARG A 67 2.24 0.56 -5.51
N THR A 68 1.18 0.18 -4.80
CA THR A 68 1.05 0.47 -3.37
C THR A 68 2.15 -0.20 -2.55
N ARG A 69 2.43 -1.50 -2.81
CA ARG A 69 3.51 -2.22 -2.14
C ARG A 69 4.88 -1.60 -2.40
N MET A 70 5.14 -1.16 -3.63
CA MET A 70 6.40 -0.49 -3.96
C MET A 70 6.52 0.88 -3.28
N SER A 71 5.43 1.66 -3.26
CA SER A 71 5.39 2.97 -2.62
C SER A 71 5.62 2.88 -1.11
N SER A 72 5.00 1.92 -0.43
CA SER A 72 5.20 1.69 1.02
C SER A 72 6.68 1.42 1.32
N LYS A 73 7.30 0.48 0.59
CA LYS A 73 8.72 0.15 0.80
C LYS A 73 9.66 1.33 0.61
N VAL A 74 9.34 2.24 -0.32
CA VAL A 74 10.14 3.46 -0.53
C VAL A 74 9.96 4.43 0.64
N ALA A 75 8.73 4.58 1.14
CA ALA A 75 8.45 5.39 2.32
C ALA A 75 9.15 4.84 3.56
N ASP A 76 9.09 3.52 3.79
CA ASP A 76 9.74 2.85 4.93
C ASP A 76 11.26 3.08 4.90
N ARG A 77 11.90 2.88 3.74
CA ARG A 77 13.33 3.16 3.55
C ARG A 77 13.70 4.62 3.79
N HIS A 78 12.80 5.54 3.44
CA HIS A 78 13.02 6.96 3.68
C HIS A 78 13.00 7.26 5.19
N ILE A 79 12.04 6.68 5.92
CA ILE A 79 11.95 6.79 7.38
C ILE A 79 13.20 6.21 8.04
N GLU A 80 13.63 5.01 7.65
CA GLU A 80 14.85 4.38 8.16
C GLU A 80 16.10 5.23 7.87
N SER A 81 16.19 5.80 6.67
CA SER A 81 17.30 6.67 6.30
C SER A 81 17.32 7.96 7.13
N ASP A 82 16.16 8.57 7.36
CA ASP A 82 16.05 9.79 8.16
C ASP A 82 16.31 9.50 9.64
N LEU A 83 15.84 8.37 10.16
CA LEU A 83 16.16 7.90 11.51
C LEU A 83 17.67 7.75 11.69
N HIS A 84 18.33 7.06 10.76
CA HIS A 84 19.78 6.87 10.84
C HIS A 84 20.57 8.19 10.79
N LYS A 85 20.13 9.16 9.98
CA LYS A 85 20.75 10.50 9.94
C LYS A 85 20.55 11.22 11.27
N SER A 86 19.32 11.21 11.79
CA SER A 86 18.98 11.83 13.08
C SER A 86 19.79 11.22 14.22
N GLN A 87 19.99 9.90 14.23
CA GLN A 87 20.79 9.20 15.24
C GLN A 87 22.24 9.68 15.25
N LYS A 88 22.86 9.79 14.07
CA LYS A 88 24.24 10.30 13.94
C LYS A 88 24.38 11.74 14.43
N VAL A 89 23.41 12.58 14.07
CA VAL A 89 23.39 13.98 14.53
C VAL A 89 23.21 14.03 16.05
N CYS A 90 22.32 13.20 16.60
CA CYS A 90 22.10 13.11 18.03
C CYS A 90 23.39 12.71 18.77
N GLU A 91 24.04 11.65 18.32
CA GLU A 91 25.34 11.21 18.87
C GLU A 91 26.38 12.34 18.85
N GLN A 92 26.49 13.05 17.72
CA GLN A 92 27.43 14.16 17.61
C GLN A 92 27.10 15.28 18.61
N LEU A 93 25.86 15.74 18.65
CA LEU A 93 25.43 16.86 19.51
C LEU A 93 25.49 16.49 21.00
N ASP A 94 25.17 15.24 21.35
CA ASP A 94 25.29 14.72 22.70
C ASP A 94 26.77 14.63 23.12
N SER A 95 27.64 14.15 22.23
CA SER A 95 29.10 14.11 22.45
C SER A 95 29.69 15.50 22.66
N GLU A 96 29.23 16.50 21.88
CA GLU A 96 29.63 17.90 22.04
C GLU A 96 29.24 18.48 23.42
N LYS A 97 28.13 17.99 24.01
CA LYS A 97 27.71 18.33 25.38
C LYS A 97 28.37 17.46 26.47
N GLY A 98 29.24 16.52 26.09
CA GLY A 98 29.93 15.63 27.02
C GLY A 98 29.08 14.50 27.58
N LEU A 99 28.00 14.13 26.88
CA LEU A 99 27.22 12.93 27.22
C LEU A 99 27.92 11.70 26.66
N GLU A 100 28.31 10.76 27.52
CA GLU A 100 28.98 9.51 27.12
C GLU A 100 27.99 8.37 26.79
N LYS A 101 26.71 8.55 27.14
CA LYS A 101 25.64 7.57 26.92
C LYS A 101 24.41 8.26 26.37
N PRO A 102 23.67 7.62 25.45
CA PRO A 102 22.41 8.16 24.97
C PRO A 102 21.33 8.12 26.05
N ALA A 103 20.32 8.98 25.92
CA ALA A 103 19.15 8.96 26.80
C ALA A 103 18.26 7.72 26.60
N GLU A 104 18.11 7.28 25.34
CA GLU A 104 17.45 6.02 24.95
C GLU A 104 18.42 5.23 24.06
N GLN A 105 18.44 3.90 24.10
CA GLN A 105 19.41 3.10 23.35
C GLN A 105 19.32 3.34 21.84
N PHE A 106 18.11 3.56 21.32
CA PHE A 106 17.90 3.84 19.89
C PHE A 106 18.25 5.28 19.47
N PHE A 107 18.58 6.20 20.38
CA PHE A 107 18.94 7.58 20.00
C PHE A 107 20.28 7.65 19.27
N TRP A 108 21.19 6.72 19.56
CA TRP A 108 22.48 6.64 18.89
C TRP A 108 22.54 5.44 17.95
N PRO A 109 23.44 5.44 16.96
CA PRO A 109 23.68 4.26 16.13
C PRO A 109 24.17 3.09 16.99
N VAL A 110 23.67 1.87 16.73
CA VAL A 110 24.07 0.64 17.44
C VAL A 110 25.58 0.43 17.46
N ALA A 111 26.29 0.87 16.41
CA ALA A 111 27.74 0.78 16.31
C ALA A 111 28.50 1.62 17.36
N SER A 112 27.87 2.67 17.88
CA SER A 112 28.44 3.61 18.84
C SER A 112 28.12 3.23 20.28
N LEU A 113 27.17 2.32 20.49
CA LEU A 113 26.85 1.79 21.81
C LEU A 113 27.99 0.89 22.31
N PRO A 114 28.28 0.89 23.62
CA PRO A 114 29.27 -0.02 24.19
C PRO A 114 28.81 -1.46 23.96
N LYS A 115 29.64 -2.27 23.29
CA LYS A 115 29.38 -3.71 23.13
C LYS A 115 29.30 -4.36 24.51
N LYS A 116 28.18 -4.99 24.86
CA LYS A 116 28.11 -5.86 26.06
C LYS A 116 29.25 -6.89 25.96
N LYS A 117 30.00 -7.07 27.04
CA LYS A 117 31.04 -8.11 27.11
C LYS A 117 30.37 -9.47 27.03
N THR A 118 30.38 -10.09 25.85
CA THR A 118 30.16 -11.52 25.71
C THR A 118 31.35 -12.23 26.34
N TYR A 119 31.12 -13.11 27.30
CA TYR A 119 32.16 -13.94 27.89
C TYR A 119 32.61 -14.97 26.85
N ASP A 120 33.85 -14.81 26.36
CA ASP A 120 34.50 -15.74 25.43
C ASP A 120 34.72 -17.10 26.10
N LEU A 121 33.90 -18.09 25.75
CA LEU A 121 34.25 -19.51 25.89
C LEU A 121 34.94 -19.95 24.58
N GLU A 122 36.19 -20.36 24.73
CA GLU A 122 37.16 -20.68 23.70
C GLU A 122 36.68 -21.81 22.75
N GLU A 123 36.75 -21.52 21.44
CA GLU A 123 36.78 -22.39 20.26
C GLU A 123 35.74 -23.53 20.10
N GLY A 124 34.66 -23.24 19.36
CA GLY A 124 33.77 -24.24 18.77
C GLY A 124 32.87 -23.64 17.69
N GLU A 125 32.93 -24.18 16.48
CA GLU A 125 32.48 -23.61 15.22
C GLU A 125 30.95 -23.35 15.15
N GLY A 126 30.58 -22.08 14.94
CA GLY A 126 29.52 -21.70 13.99
C GLY A 126 28.06 -22.04 14.33
N TYR A 127 27.54 -21.58 15.47
CA TYR A 127 26.09 -21.39 15.64
C TYR A 127 25.82 -20.38 16.76
N SER A 128 25.43 -19.15 16.41
CA SER A 128 25.07 -18.11 17.40
C SER A 128 23.74 -18.48 18.03
N PHE A 129 23.78 -19.13 19.18
CA PHE A 129 22.64 -19.36 20.05
C PHE A 129 22.73 -18.34 21.20
N GLU A 130 21.74 -17.46 21.28
CA GLU A 130 21.60 -16.49 22.36
C GLU A 130 21.14 -17.25 23.61
N VAL A 131 22.04 -17.41 24.58
CA VAL A 131 21.70 -17.96 25.89
C VAL A 131 21.16 -16.82 26.75
N GLN A 132 19.87 -16.87 27.09
CA GLN A 132 19.30 -16.11 28.20
C GLN A 132 19.89 -16.64 29.50
N ASP A 133 20.90 -15.96 30.03
CA ASP A 133 21.33 -16.14 31.42
C ASP A 133 20.41 -15.32 32.32
N GLN A 134 19.39 -16.03 32.78
CA GLN A 134 18.36 -15.65 33.73
C GLN A 134 18.96 -15.46 35.12
N ASP A 135 19.52 -14.28 35.42
CA ASP A 135 19.87 -13.85 36.78
C ASP A 135 19.93 -12.32 36.90
N GLY A 136 18.75 -11.68 37.01
CA GLY A 136 18.58 -10.48 37.84
C GLY A 136 18.85 -9.12 37.20
N GLU A 137 18.05 -8.75 36.21
CA GLU A 137 17.43 -7.41 35.96
C GLU A 137 16.77 -7.45 34.54
N GLU A 138 15.85 -8.40 34.33
CA GLU A 138 15.29 -8.75 33.00
C GLU A 138 13.87 -8.16 32.75
N GLN A 139 13.67 -6.85 32.88
CA GLN A 139 12.38 -6.22 32.49
C GLN A 139 12.51 -4.79 31.94
N GLU A 140 13.49 -4.49 31.07
CA GLU A 140 13.42 -3.26 30.25
C GLU A 140 13.83 -3.48 28.79
N GLU A 141 14.37 -4.64 28.41
CA GLU A 141 14.97 -4.87 27.08
C GLU A 141 13.99 -5.34 25.98
N ASP A 142 12.77 -5.79 26.32
CA ASP A 142 11.80 -6.28 25.31
C ASP A 142 10.89 -5.18 24.73
N GLU A 143 10.79 -3.99 25.36
CA GLU A 143 9.85 -2.93 24.93
C GLU A 143 10.45 -1.96 23.90
N GLU A 144 11.79 -1.77 23.90
CA GLU A 144 12.48 -0.79 23.04
C GLU A 144 12.70 -1.28 21.59
N ASP A 145 12.79 -2.60 21.39
CA ASP A 145 12.85 -3.21 20.05
C ASP A 145 11.48 -3.30 19.36
N GLU A 146 10.38 -3.06 20.08
CA GLU A 146 9.01 -3.16 19.56
C GLU A 146 8.48 -1.85 18.93
N LEU A 147 9.20 -0.72 19.09
CA LEU A 147 8.77 0.56 18.54
C LEU A 147 8.99 0.64 17.01
N GLU A 148 7.94 1.07 16.29
CA GLU A 148 8.01 1.30 14.84
C GLU A 148 9.09 2.36 14.50
N PRO A 149 9.84 2.22 13.39
CA PRO A 149 10.82 3.22 12.97
C PRO A 149 10.29 4.67 12.88
N THR A 150 9.01 4.83 12.54
CA THR A 150 8.34 6.16 12.51
C THR A 150 8.27 6.76 13.91
N ALA A 151 7.79 6.01 14.90
CA ALA A 151 7.72 6.43 16.29
C ALA A 151 9.12 6.75 16.84
N LYS A 152 10.12 5.91 16.55
CA LYS A 152 11.53 6.16 16.91
C LYS A 152 12.01 7.50 16.34
N LEU A 153 11.71 7.78 15.07
CA LEU A 153 12.09 9.05 14.42
C LEU A 153 11.37 10.25 15.04
N GLU A 154 10.09 10.15 15.37
CA GLU A 154 9.33 11.22 16.01
C GLU A 154 9.89 11.57 17.40
N ILE A 155 10.13 10.55 18.23
CA ILE A 155 10.68 10.74 19.58
C ILE A 155 12.08 11.38 19.49
N LEU A 156 12.95 10.84 18.64
CA LEU A 156 14.30 11.36 18.46
C LEU A 156 14.30 12.81 17.94
N THR A 157 13.39 13.12 17.02
CA THR A 157 13.22 14.49 16.54
C THR A 157 12.83 15.44 17.67
N LEU A 158 11.87 15.05 18.50
CA LEU A 158 11.43 15.88 19.63
C LEU A 158 12.59 16.10 20.62
N TYR A 159 13.40 15.08 20.87
CA TYR A 159 14.61 15.21 21.68
C TYR A 159 15.59 16.22 21.07
N LEU A 160 15.92 16.10 19.78
CA LEU A 160 16.81 17.04 19.08
C LEU A 160 16.29 18.48 19.15
N ARG A 161 14.97 18.67 19.02
CA ARG A 161 14.36 20.00 19.06
C ARG A 161 14.31 20.60 20.46
N ASN A 162 13.99 19.81 21.47
CA ASN A 162 13.81 20.30 22.84
C ASN A 162 15.11 20.39 23.63
N THR A 163 16.08 19.52 23.35
CA THR A 163 17.35 19.45 24.08
C THR A 163 18.44 20.24 23.38
N HIS A 164 18.50 20.14 22.05
CA HIS A 164 19.58 20.72 21.25
C HIS A 164 19.17 21.94 20.45
N MET A 165 17.90 22.34 20.51
CA MET A 165 17.34 23.37 19.63
C MET A 165 17.72 23.13 18.18
N TYR A 166 17.74 21.86 17.73
CA TYR A 166 18.23 21.47 16.41
C TYR A 166 17.12 20.87 15.56
N CYS A 167 17.06 21.24 14.28
CA CYS A 167 16.17 20.62 13.30
C CYS A 167 16.98 19.87 12.23
N VAL A 168 16.80 18.55 12.16
CA VAL A 168 17.48 17.69 11.19
C VAL A 168 17.14 18.01 9.73
N TRP A 169 15.94 18.53 9.47
CA TRP A 169 15.52 18.87 8.10
C TRP A 169 15.97 20.25 7.66
N CYS A 170 16.06 21.22 8.59
CA CYS A 170 16.68 22.51 8.28
C CYS A 170 18.21 22.43 8.24
N GLY A 171 18.80 21.46 8.95
CA GLY A 171 20.25 21.32 9.08
C GLY A 171 20.90 22.40 9.94
N THR A 172 20.14 23.04 10.85
CA THR A 172 20.64 24.13 11.71
C THR A 172 20.16 23.98 13.15
N ALA A 173 20.98 24.49 14.07
CA ALA A 173 20.59 24.80 15.44
C ALA A 173 19.94 26.20 15.48
N PHE A 174 19.07 26.39 16.47
CA PHE A 174 18.36 27.63 16.78
C PHE A 174 18.84 28.15 18.13
N GLU A 175 18.65 29.44 18.39
CA GLU A 175 19.09 30.06 19.65
C GLU A 175 18.22 29.62 20.82
N ASP A 176 16.91 29.54 20.61
CA ASP A 176 15.92 29.18 21.61
C ASP A 176 14.65 28.57 20.99
N SER A 177 13.69 28.23 21.86
CA SER A 177 12.44 27.58 21.46
C SER A 177 11.52 28.48 20.62
N ASP A 178 11.48 29.79 20.90
CA ASP A 178 10.69 30.74 20.10
C ASP A 178 11.33 30.97 18.74
N ASP A 179 12.66 31.09 18.67
CA ASP A 179 13.40 31.17 17.41
C ASP A 179 13.10 29.98 16.51
N MET A 180 13.17 28.76 17.06
CA MET A 180 12.80 27.55 16.33
C MET A 180 11.35 27.57 15.86
N ARG A 181 10.41 28.02 16.70
CA ARG A 181 8.98 28.04 16.35
C ARG A 181 8.67 29.01 15.20
N ILE A 182 9.43 30.09 15.08
CA ILE A 182 9.24 31.12 14.05
C ILE A 182 9.94 30.71 12.75
N ASN A 183 11.13 30.12 12.83
CA ASN A 183 12.00 29.88 11.68
C ASN A 183 11.97 28.45 11.13
N CYS A 184 11.45 27.47 11.88
CA CYS A 184 11.33 26.09 11.42
C CYS A 184 9.88 25.76 10.97
N PRO A 185 9.68 25.27 9.72
CA PRO A 185 8.36 24.92 9.19
C PRO A 185 7.58 23.86 10.01
N GLY A 186 8.27 22.99 10.73
CA GLY A 186 7.64 21.98 11.58
C GLY A 186 8.61 20.91 12.07
N PRO A 187 8.12 19.87 12.76
CA PRO A 187 8.94 18.77 13.27
C PRO A 187 8.89 17.53 12.37
N SER A 188 8.50 17.64 11.10
CA SER A 188 8.44 16.48 10.20
C SER A 188 9.13 16.77 8.88
N SER A 189 9.62 15.71 8.22
CA SER A 189 10.20 15.79 6.88
C SER A 189 9.23 16.44 5.88
N GLU A 190 7.94 16.11 5.99
CA GLU A 190 6.89 16.62 5.10
C GLU A 190 6.73 18.14 5.16
N ALA A 191 6.86 18.75 6.34
CA ALA A 191 6.78 20.19 6.51
C ALA A 191 7.88 20.95 5.76
N HIS A 192 8.96 20.27 5.38
CA HIS A 192 10.12 20.87 4.71
C HIS A 192 10.21 20.54 3.22
N LYS A 193 9.31 19.69 2.68
CA LYS A 193 9.33 19.27 1.26
C LYS A 193 9.04 20.43 0.29
N ASP A 194 8.34 21.48 0.74
CA ASP A 194 7.96 22.62 -0.12
C ASP A 194 9.03 23.73 -0.19
N PHE A 195 10.11 23.61 0.58
CA PHE A 195 11.14 24.65 0.72
C PHE A 195 12.53 24.21 0.22
N ILE A 196 12.64 23.02 -0.37
CA ILE A 196 13.87 22.40 -0.91
C ILE A 196 13.66 22.06 -2.38
#